data_AF-A0A9Q0EYF5-F1
#
_entry.id   AF-A0A9Q0EYF5-F1
#
_cell.length_a   1.000
_cell.length_b   1.000
_cell.length_c   1.000
_cell.angle_alpha   90.00
_cell.angle_beta   90.00
_cell.angle_gamma   90.00
#
_symmetry.space_group_name_H-M   'P 1'
#
loop_
_entity.id
_entity.type
_entity.pdbx_description
1 polymer ?
#
loop_
_entity_poly.entity_id
_entity_poly.type
_entity_poly.pdbx_seq_one_letter_code
_entity_poly.pdbx_strand_id
1 'polypeptide(L)'
;MAKCIQIAPHAIALVLSRVRRDREDATSNPWGKLEHHAGYEIFANFKAANMQNFWNKTMIHAVSELFFLGWVDQRVLLVQGKEEHLDVLRNAWSRRVLNSPPGFRIKCLGRPTGLQLNVCHT
;
A
#
# COMPACT_ATOMS: atom_id res chain seq x y z
N MET A 1 -27.22 8.49 -1.37
CA MET A 1 -26.88 7.63 -0.21
C MET A 1 -25.43 7.18 -0.38
N ALA A 2 -24.49 7.72 0.39
CA ALA A 2 -23.10 7.27 0.35
C ALA A 2 -22.99 5.94 1.09
N LYS A 3 -22.65 4.86 0.36
CA LYS A 3 -22.38 3.55 0.97
C LYS A 3 -21.03 3.64 1.66
N CYS A 4 -21.03 3.92 2.96
CA CYS A 4 -19.84 3.84 3.79
C CYS A 4 -19.40 2.38 3.83
N ILE A 5 -18.35 2.03 3.08
CA ILE A 5 -17.70 0.73 3.20
C ILE A 5 -16.96 0.76 4.54
N GLN A 6 -17.50 0.03 5.51
CA GLN A 6 -16.86 -0.18 6.80
C GLN A 6 -15.69 -1.14 6.55
N ILE A 7 -14.49 -0.59 6.40
CA ILE A 7 -13.30 -1.43 6.19
C ILE A 7 -12.97 -2.14 7.51
N ALA A 8 -12.50 -3.37 7.40
CA ALA A 8 -12.21 -4.27 8.51
C ALA A 8 -11.45 -3.59 9.66
N PRO A 9 -11.74 -3.96 10.92
CA PRO A 9 -10.97 -3.48 12.06
C PRO A 9 -9.49 -3.80 11.87
N HIS A 10 -8.64 -2.84 12.23
CA HIS A 10 -7.18 -2.92 12.06
C HIS A 10 -6.71 -3.06 10.60
N ALA A 11 -7.40 -2.38 9.68
CA ALA A 11 -6.92 -2.16 8.32
C ALA A 11 -6.24 -0.80 8.16
N ILE A 12 -5.35 -0.70 7.17
CA ILE A 12 -4.77 0.56 6.69
C ILE A 12 -4.77 0.58 5.17
N ALA A 13 -5.02 1.76 4.62
CA ALA A 13 -5.01 2.02 3.19
C ALA A 13 -3.72 2.76 2.83
N LEU A 14 -2.92 2.16 1.93
CA LEU A 14 -1.77 2.81 1.32
C LEU A 14 -2.17 3.30 -0.07
N VAL A 15 -2.19 4.63 -0.25
CA VAL A 15 -2.43 5.25 -1.56
C VAL A 15 -1.10 5.30 -2.31
N LEU A 16 -1.02 4.57 -3.40
CA LEU A 16 0.11 4.46 -4.30
C LEU A 16 -0.18 5.22 -5.60
N SER A 17 0.80 5.99 -6.05
CA SER A 17 0.80 6.61 -7.37
C SER A 17 1.85 5.92 -8.24
N ARG A 18 1.47 5.46 -9.43
CA ARG A 18 2.42 4.90 -10.39
C ARG A 18 3.41 5.97 -10.82
N VAL A 19 4.70 5.69 -10.66
CA VAL A 19 5.76 6.52 -11.24
C VAL A 19 5.85 6.12 -12.69
N ARG A 20 5.33 6.96 -13.60
CA ARG A 20 5.51 6.72 -15.03
C ARG A 20 7.00 6.78 -15.30
N ARG A 21 7.60 5.63 -15.63
CA ARG A 21 8.85 5.62 -16.37
C ARG A 21 8.48 6.08 -17.76
N ASP A 22 8.94 7.26 -18.13
CA ASP A 22 8.86 7.76 -19.49
C ASP A 22 9.77 6.87 -20.35
N ARG A 23 9.22 5.74 -20.82
CA ARG A 23 9.58 5.04 -22.06
C ARG A 23 8.90 3.66 -22.13
N GLU A 24 8.13 3.57 -23.20
CA GLU A 24 8.06 2.44 -24.14
C GLU A 24 7.01 1.35 -23.93
N ASP A 25 6.11 1.40 -24.91
CA ASP A 25 5.29 0.35 -25.50
C ASP A 25 3.90 0.07 -24.90
N ALA A 26 2.93 0.73 -25.51
CA ALA A 26 1.51 0.49 -25.38
C ALA A 26 1.01 -0.59 -26.38
N THR A 27 1.82 -1.62 -26.71
CA THR A 27 1.47 -2.59 -27.77
C THR A 27 1.24 -4.01 -27.28
N SER A 28 1.09 -4.26 -25.97
CA SER A 28 0.57 -5.56 -25.49
C SER A 28 -0.08 -5.40 -24.12
N ASN A 29 -1.38 -5.10 -24.09
CA ASN A 29 -2.13 -5.08 -22.82
C ASN A 29 -3.11 -6.26 -22.71
N PRO A 30 -2.64 -7.50 -22.41
CA PRO A 30 -3.49 -8.57 -21.90
C PRO A 30 -3.88 -8.37 -20.42
N TRP A 31 -3.52 -7.23 -19.81
CA TRP A 31 -3.52 -7.00 -18.36
C TRP A 31 -4.88 -6.72 -17.72
N GLY A 32 -5.95 -6.59 -18.50
CA GLY A 32 -7.30 -6.39 -17.95
C GLY A 32 -7.83 -7.59 -17.13
N LYS A 33 -7.20 -8.77 -17.26
CA LYS A 33 -7.60 -10.00 -16.55
C LYS A 33 -6.67 -10.37 -15.39
N LEU A 34 -5.60 -9.60 -15.17
CA LEU A 34 -4.52 -9.87 -14.20
C LEU A 34 -4.50 -8.85 -13.04
N GLU A 35 -5.63 -8.19 -12.76
CA GLU A 35 -5.67 -7.10 -11.76
C GLU A 35 -5.50 -7.61 -10.31
N HIS A 36 -5.98 -8.83 -10.02
CA HIS A 36 -5.81 -9.46 -8.70
C HIS A 36 -4.39 -9.97 -8.48
N HIS A 37 -3.72 -10.48 -9.52
CA HIS A 37 -2.31 -10.87 -9.45
C HIS A 37 -1.42 -9.65 -9.23
N ALA A 38 -1.69 -8.56 -9.98
CA ALA A 38 -0.97 -7.30 -9.84
C ALA A 38 -1.03 -6.71 -8.42
N GLY A 39 -2.20 -6.74 -7.75
CA GLY A 39 -2.34 -6.22 -6.39
C GLY A 39 -1.51 -6.98 -5.36
N TYR A 40 -1.50 -8.32 -5.44
CA TYR A 40 -0.71 -9.16 -4.55
C TYR A 40 0.79 -9.04 -4.83
N GLU A 41 1.21 -8.93 -6.09
CA GLU A 41 2.61 -8.67 -6.46
C GLU A 41 3.10 -7.32 -5.91
N ILE A 42 2.27 -6.26 -5.99
CA ILE A 42 2.60 -4.96 -5.40
C ILE A 42 2.77 -5.09 -3.88
N PHE A 43 1.92 -5.86 -3.21
CA PHE A 43 2.05 -6.14 -1.79
C PHE A 43 3.32 -6.94 -1.46
N ALA A 44 3.61 -7.99 -2.21
CA ALA A 44 4.83 -8.79 -2.03
C ALA A 44 6.09 -7.93 -2.22
N ASN A 45 6.10 -7.09 -3.26
CA ASN A 45 7.20 -6.16 -3.52
C ASN A 45 7.32 -5.10 -2.42
N PHE A 46 6.19 -4.60 -1.90
CA PHE A 46 6.19 -3.69 -0.76
C PHE A 46 6.80 -4.34 0.48
N LYS A 47 6.41 -5.59 0.80
CA LYS A 47 7.01 -6.35 1.89
C LYS A 47 8.51 -6.53 1.65
N ALA A 48 8.92 -7.01 0.49
CA ALA A 48 10.32 -7.21 0.15
C ALA A 48 11.16 -5.92 0.26
N ALA A 49 10.65 -4.77 -0.21
CA ALA A 49 11.35 -3.48 -0.13
C ALA A 49 11.55 -2.97 1.31
N ASN A 50 10.67 -3.35 2.23
CA ASN A 50 10.74 -2.95 3.63
C ASN A 50 11.42 -4.00 4.52
N MET A 51 11.37 -5.29 4.15
CA MET A 51 12.04 -6.38 4.85
C MET A 51 13.56 -6.42 4.58
N GLN A 52 14.03 -5.81 3.49
CA GLN A 52 15.46 -5.65 3.22
C GLN A 52 16.18 -4.72 4.23
N ASN A 53 15.43 -3.90 4.97
CA ASN A 53 16.01 -2.94 5.90
C ASN A 53 16.27 -3.56 7.29
N PHE A 54 17.40 -4.27 7.42
CA PHE A 54 17.78 -5.04 8.62
C PHE A 54 18.00 -4.21 9.89
N TRP A 55 18.04 -2.88 9.80
CA TRP A 55 18.31 -1.98 10.91
C TRP A 55 17.08 -1.82 11.83
N ASN A 56 15.87 -2.14 11.35
CA ASN A 56 14.64 -1.99 12.12
C ASN A 56 13.87 -3.31 12.18
N LYS A 57 14.30 -4.20 13.09
CA LYS A 57 13.68 -5.52 13.31
C LYS A 57 12.18 -5.44 13.62
N THR A 58 11.77 -4.41 14.39
CA THR A 58 10.36 -4.18 14.72
C THR A 58 9.53 -3.85 13.48
N MET A 59 10.06 -3.02 12.57
CA MET A 59 9.41 -2.71 11.30
C MET A 59 9.35 -3.92 10.37
N ILE A 60 10.43 -4.70 10.27
CA ILE A 60 10.46 -5.94 9.47
C ILE A 60 9.39 -6.91 9.96
N HIS A 61 9.32 -7.12 11.28
CA HIS A 61 8.30 -7.97 11.90
C HIS A 61 6.90 -7.44 11.62
N ALA A 62 6.66 -6.15 11.86
CA ALA A 62 5.37 -5.52 11.62
C ALA A 62 4.91 -5.65 10.16
N VAL A 63 5.82 -5.49 9.20
CA VAL A 63 5.53 -5.61 7.75
C VAL A 63 5.30 -7.07 7.34
N SER A 64 6.05 -8.02 7.92
CA SER A 64 5.88 -9.45 7.67
C SER A 64 4.50 -9.95 8.11
N GLU A 65 4.02 -9.43 9.24
CA GLU A 65 2.72 -9.76 9.86
C GLU A 65 1.53 -9.03 9.21
N LEU A 66 1.74 -8.26 8.14
CA LEU A 66 0.65 -7.66 7.37
C LEU A 66 -0.03 -8.71 6.48
N PHE A 67 -1.34 -8.56 6.34
CA PHE A 67 -2.20 -9.35 5.46
C PHE A 67 -2.72 -8.48 4.33
N PHE A 68 -2.72 -9.01 3.12
CA PHE A 68 -3.33 -8.36 1.97
C PHE A 68 -4.86 -8.48 2.06
N LEU A 69 -5.55 -7.33 2.06
CA LEU A 69 -7.02 -7.30 1.99
C LEU A 69 -7.52 -7.08 0.57
N GLY A 70 -6.80 -6.29 -0.23
CA GLY A 70 -7.23 -5.98 -1.58
C GLY A 70 -6.47 -4.83 -2.22
N TRP A 71 -6.70 -4.69 -3.51
CA TRP A 71 -6.16 -3.63 -4.35
C TRP A 71 -7.33 -2.89 -5.01
N VAL A 72 -7.54 -1.63 -4.64
CA VAL A 72 -8.70 -0.82 -5.02
C VAL A 72 -8.29 0.30 -5.96
N ASP A 73 -9.06 0.52 -7.03
CA ASP A 73 -8.88 1.61 -8.01
C ASP A 73 -7.49 1.64 -8.66
N GLN A 74 -6.77 0.52 -8.67
CA GLN A 74 -5.36 0.47 -9.09
C GLN A 74 -4.41 1.45 -8.37
N ARG A 75 -4.79 1.90 -7.17
CA ARG A 75 -4.07 2.93 -6.41
C ARG A 75 -4.00 2.62 -4.94
N VAL A 76 -5.02 2.00 -4.36
CA VAL A 76 -5.11 1.84 -2.91
C VAL A 76 -4.84 0.39 -2.53
N LEU A 77 -3.73 0.16 -1.84
CA LEU A 77 -3.39 -1.12 -1.26
C LEU A 77 -3.98 -1.20 0.15
N LEU A 78 -4.94 -2.10 0.33
CA LEU A 78 -5.54 -2.38 1.62
C LEU A 78 -4.77 -3.52 2.28
N VAL A 79 -4.25 -3.25 3.48
CA VAL A 79 -3.59 -4.27 4.29
C VAL A 79 -4.17 -4.27 5.71
N GLN A 80 -4.20 -5.45 6.32
CA GLN A 80 -4.62 -5.67 7.70
C GLN A 80 -3.42 -6.08 8.54
N GLY A 81 -3.44 -5.76 9.83
CA GLY A 81 -2.45 -6.24 10.78
C GLY A 81 -2.92 -6.01 12.21
N LYS A 82 -2.14 -6.44 13.19
CA LYS A 82 -2.38 -6.07 14.59
C LYS A 82 -2.16 -4.57 14.79
N GLU A 83 -2.85 -3.97 15.75
CA GLU A 83 -2.75 -2.52 16.02
C GLU A 83 -1.29 -2.09 16.29
N GLU A 84 -0.55 -2.86 17.09
CA GLU A 84 0.88 -2.64 17.34
C GLU A 84 1.72 -2.58 16.05
N HIS A 85 1.44 -3.45 15.08
CA HIS A 85 2.17 -3.50 13.80
C HIS A 85 1.79 -2.31 12.91
N LEU A 86 0.52 -1.90 12.93
CA LEU A 86 0.05 -0.73 12.18
C LEU A 86 0.63 0.57 12.72
N ASP A 87 0.79 0.70 14.04
CA ASP A 87 1.44 1.87 14.64
C ASP A 87 2.93 1.95 14.30
N VAL A 88 3.62 0.81 14.24
CA VAL A 88 5.00 0.75 13.71
C VAL A 88 5.04 1.20 12.25
N LEU A 89 4.09 0.76 11.42
CA LEU A 89 4.02 1.14 10.01
C LEU A 89 3.76 2.64 9.83
N ARG A 90 2.87 3.23 10.65
CA ARG A 90 2.59 4.67 10.66
C ARG A 90 3.80 5.48 11.09
N ASN A 91 4.48 5.04 12.13
CA ASN A 91 5.70 5.69 12.61
C ASN A 91 6.79 5.62 11.54
N ALA A 92 6.96 4.48 10.87
CA ALA A 92 7.88 4.32 9.74
C ALA A 92 7.55 5.27 8.58
N TRP A 93 6.26 5.44 8.25
CA TRP A 93 5.82 6.41 7.25
C TRP A 93 6.09 7.86 7.66
N SER A 94 5.77 8.22 8.91
CA SER A 94 6.01 9.56 9.47
C SER A 94 7.49 9.92 9.48
N ARG A 95 8.36 8.94 9.76
CA ARG A 95 9.82 9.07 9.74
C ARG A 95 10.42 8.99 8.34
N ARG A 96 9.60 8.81 7.29
CA ARG A 96 10.03 8.64 5.90
C ARG A 96 11.00 7.48 5.68
N VAL A 97 10.95 6.45 6.53
CA VAL A 97 11.77 5.23 6.41
C VAL A 97 11.01 4.07 5.75
N LEU A 98 9.72 4.26 5.44
CA LEU A 98 8.89 3.30 4.73
C LEU A 98 9.16 3.37 3.21
N ASN A 99 9.65 2.26 2.65
CA ASN A 99 9.96 2.15 1.23
C ASN A 99 8.70 1.88 0.41
N SER A 100 8.62 2.54 -0.74
CA SER A 100 7.56 2.30 -1.73
C SER A 100 7.89 1.05 -2.58
N PRO A 101 6.88 0.32 -3.07
CA PRO A 101 7.12 -0.75 -4.03
C PRO A 101 7.66 -0.20 -5.37
N PRO A 102 8.42 -1.00 -6.14
CA PRO A 102 9.04 -0.57 -7.39
C PRO A 102 7.99 -0.10 -8.41
N GLY A 103 8.24 1.05 -9.03
CA GLY A 103 7.31 1.66 -9.98
C GLY A 103 6.15 2.43 -9.34
N PHE A 104 6.10 2.52 -8.01
CA PHE A 104 5.08 3.26 -7.25
C PHE A 104 5.71 4.22 -6.25
N ARG A 105 4.94 5.24 -5.87
CA ARG A 105 5.23 6.14 -4.74
C ARG A 105 4.06 6.12 -3.78
N ILE A 106 4.33 5.85 -2.51
CA ILE A 106 3.35 6.03 -1.44
C ILE A 106 3.07 7.53 -1.32
N LYS A 107 1.82 7.92 -1.52
CA LYS A 107 1.33 9.30 -1.37
C LYS A 107 0.76 9.53 0.01
N CYS A 108 -0.07 8.59 0.45
CA CYS A 108 -0.77 8.67 1.73
C CYS A 108 -0.85 7.27 2.36
N LEU A 109 -0.87 7.26 3.69
CA LEU A 109 -1.12 6.07 4.49
C LEU A 109 -2.13 6.47 5.57
N GLY A 110 -3.28 5.81 5.60
CA GLY A 110 -4.40 6.24 6.43
C GLY A 110 -5.28 5.10 6.91
N ARG A 111 -5.85 5.25 8.10
CA ARG A 111 -6.90 4.34 8.59
C ARG A 111 -8.15 4.58 7.74
N PRO A 112 -8.79 3.53 7.21
CA PRO A 112 -10.04 3.67 6.47
C PRO A 112 -11.23 3.87 7.43
N THR A 113 -11.12 4.83 8.34
CA THR A 113 -12.23 5.25 9.22
C THR A 113 -12.96 6.38 8.52
N GLY A 114 -13.88 6.03 7.62
CA GLY A 114 -14.63 7.01 6.82
C GLY A 114 -13.73 7.74 5.81
N LEU A 115 -13.76 7.31 4.55
CA LEU A 115 -13.03 7.94 3.45
C LEU A 115 -13.50 9.39 3.21
N GLN A 116 -13.09 10.35 4.03
CA GLN A 116 -12.67 11.65 3.53
C GLN A 116 -11.18 11.52 3.20
N LEU A 117 -10.89 10.90 2.05
CA LEU A 117 -9.63 11.10 1.37
C LEU A 117 -9.63 12.57 0.90
N ASN A 118 -9.17 13.49 1.75
CA ASN A 118 -8.62 14.73 1.23
C ASN A 118 -7.35 14.32 0.48
N VAL A 119 -7.52 14.04 -0.81
CA VAL A 119 -6.42 13.93 -1.74
C VAL A 119 -5.68 15.25 -1.63
N CYS A 120 -4.51 15.24 -0.99
CA CYS A 120 -3.66 16.41 -0.91
C CYS A 120 -3.30 16.81 -2.35
N HIS A 121 -4.03 17.77 -2.90
CA HIS A 121 -3.64 18.49 -4.10
C HIS A 121 -2.36 19.26 -3.75
N THR A 122 -1.27 18.94 -4.44
CA THR A 122 -0.16 19.86 -4.67
C THR A 122 -0.09 20.06 -6.17
#